data_AF-A0A1Y4TNK2-F1
#
_entry.id   AF-A0A1Y4TNK2-F1
#
_cell.length_a   1.000
_cell.length_b   1.000
_cell.length_c   1.000
_cell.angle_alpha   90.00
_cell.angle_beta   90.00
_cell.angle_gamma   90.00
#
_symmetry.space_group_name_H-M   'P 1'
#
loop_
_entity.id
_entity.type
_entity.pdbx_description
1 polymer ?
#
loop_
_entity_poly.entity_id
_entity_poly.type
_entity_poly.pdbx_seq_one_letter_code
_entity_poly.pdbx_strand_id
1 'polypeptide(L)'
;MISSQEIRTVTFEKSMRGYRAEDVDSFLQQVADTIDELTKEKEEFRKKLYILAQKIEEYRKDEDNLKTALLNAQRMGENVIHEAKQKAEEIIRKARIGAEDITRQAHEQVQDETLEYQRISAEVAAFKTNVLNLYRQHIESLSTLPGHEDEVPAEKEEEPVQSPEEPAVPAAQEPAAAEMDEPAQPAQQETSPWTAVSGVSETQDEEEDFGAEIDFTNLMDAPAAPEEEPAEEEPSVFDGFQGIKFSD
;
A
#
# COMPACT_ATOMS: atom_id res chain seq x y z
N MET A 1 62.05 30.88 31.87
CA MET A 1 61.93 29.75 32.82
C MET A 1 63.31 29.18 32.95
N ILE A 2 63.77 28.94 34.18
CA ILE A 2 65.04 28.27 34.44
C ILE A 2 64.85 26.80 34.04
N SER A 3 65.77 26.26 33.23
CA SER A 3 65.76 24.85 32.85
C SER A 3 66.31 23.97 33.97
N SER A 4 65.89 22.71 34.04
CA SER A 4 66.46 21.72 34.99
C SER A 4 68.00 21.66 34.90
N GLN A 5 68.54 21.79 33.68
CA GLN A 5 69.98 21.86 33.44
C GLN A 5 70.64 23.07 34.12
N GLU A 6 70.03 24.25 34.03
CA GLU A 6 70.53 25.46 34.71
C GLU A 6 70.51 25.31 36.24
N ILE A 7 69.50 24.64 36.80
CA ILE A 7 69.42 24.38 38.25
C ILE A 7 70.53 23.44 38.72
N ARG A 8 70.83 22.40 37.93
CA ARG A 8 71.90 21.44 38.26
C ARG A 8 73.31 22.05 38.15
N THR A 9 73.50 23.08 37.33
CA THR A 9 74.80 23.74 37.14
C THR A 9 75.00 25.01 37.97
N VAL A 10 74.01 25.41 38.76
CA VAL A 10 74.07 26.64 39.57
C VAL A 10 75.12 26.51 40.68
N THR A 11 75.96 27.52 40.82
CA THR A 11 76.97 27.62 41.88
C THR A 11 76.72 28.84 42.74
N PHE A 12 76.82 28.70 44.07
CA PHE A 12 76.60 29.81 45.02
C PHE A 12 77.91 30.31 45.65
N GLU A 13 77.97 31.60 45.98
CA GLU A 13 79.10 32.19 46.71
C GLU A 13 79.13 31.73 48.18
N LYS A 14 80.33 31.50 48.73
CA LYS A 14 80.51 31.10 50.14
C LYS A 14 80.43 32.32 51.07
N SER A 15 79.57 32.25 52.08
CA SER A 15 79.42 33.26 53.15
C SER A 15 79.75 32.67 54.52
N MET A 16 80.22 33.50 55.46
CA MET A 16 80.71 33.08 56.79
C MET A 16 79.60 32.47 57.69
N ARG A 17 78.33 32.69 57.38
CA ARG A 17 77.16 31.97 57.94
C ARG A 17 76.21 31.65 56.78
N GLY A 18 75.97 30.38 56.51
CA GLY A 18 75.14 29.93 55.38
C GLY A 18 74.60 28.52 55.56
N TYR A 19 73.77 28.10 54.60
CA TYR A 19 73.24 26.74 54.55
C TYR A 19 74.34 25.71 54.25
N ARG A 20 74.09 24.44 54.59
CA ARG A 20 75.02 23.34 54.30
C ARG A 20 74.96 23.02 52.81
N ALA A 21 76.13 22.91 52.17
CA ALA A 21 76.22 22.66 50.73
C ALA A 21 75.53 21.33 50.33
N GLU A 22 75.73 20.26 51.11
CA GLU A 22 75.13 18.93 50.84
C GLU A 22 73.60 18.96 50.83
N ASP A 23 72.97 19.65 51.79
CA ASP A 23 71.52 19.76 51.88
C ASP A 23 70.96 20.61 50.72
N VAL A 24 71.68 21.67 50.34
CA VAL A 24 71.31 22.52 49.21
C VAL A 24 71.44 21.75 47.89
N ASP A 25 72.53 21.02 47.67
CA ASP A 25 72.73 20.22 46.46
C ASP A 25 71.67 19.13 46.30
N SER A 26 71.31 18.44 47.40
CA SER A 26 70.21 17.46 47.39
C SER A 26 68.86 18.11 47.08
N PHE A 27 68.60 19.33 47.57
CA PHE A 27 67.37 20.06 47.26
C PHE A 27 67.33 20.53 45.81
N LEU A 28 68.44 21.08 45.28
CA LEU A 28 68.55 21.47 43.87
C LEU A 28 68.30 20.28 42.94
N GLN A 29 68.81 19.09 43.27
CA GLN A 29 68.56 17.88 42.50
C GLN A 29 67.06 17.53 42.48
N GLN A 30 66.38 17.53 43.64
CA GLN A 30 64.94 17.27 43.71
C GLN A 30 64.12 18.30 42.94
N VAL A 31 64.49 19.58 43.04
CA VAL A 31 63.82 20.67 42.29
C VAL A 31 64.04 20.50 40.78
N ALA A 32 65.26 20.17 40.34
CA ALA A 32 65.56 19.91 38.95
C ALA A 32 64.73 18.73 38.39
N ASP A 33 64.64 17.63 39.13
CA ASP A 33 63.84 16.45 38.76
C ASP A 33 62.35 16.78 38.68
N THR A 34 61.82 17.54 39.65
CA THR A 34 60.41 17.99 39.66
C THR A 34 60.11 18.91 38.47
N ILE A 35 61.04 19.80 38.10
CA ILE A 35 60.86 20.68 36.91
C ILE A 35 60.88 19.86 35.63
N ASP A 36 61.74 18.85 35.52
CA ASP A 36 61.75 17.94 34.36
C ASP A 36 60.41 17.20 34.23
N GLU A 37 59.87 16.70 35.34
CA GLU A 37 58.56 16.02 35.39
C GLU A 37 57.41 16.96 35.01
N LEU A 38 57.33 18.14 35.64
CA LEU A 38 56.31 19.15 35.31
C LEU A 38 56.40 19.62 33.85
N THR A 39 57.61 19.69 33.29
CA THR A 39 57.80 20.08 31.88
C THR A 39 57.27 18.98 30.95
N LYS A 40 57.54 17.70 31.25
CA LYS A 40 57.00 16.57 30.49
C LYS A 40 55.48 16.51 30.56
N GLU A 41 54.90 16.63 31.76
CA GLU A 41 53.44 16.65 31.94
C GLU A 41 52.80 17.81 31.18
N LYS A 42 53.40 19.01 31.24
CA LYS A 42 52.91 20.18 30.51
C LYS A 42 52.91 19.95 28.99
N GLU A 43 53.94 19.31 28.45
CA GLU A 43 53.98 18.94 27.04
C GLU A 43 52.93 17.89 26.68
N GLU A 44 52.73 16.90 27.54
CA GLU A 44 51.69 15.89 27.36
C GLU A 44 50.28 16.51 27.39
N PHE A 45 50.00 17.37 28.37
CA PHE A 45 48.71 18.09 28.44
C PHE A 45 48.50 19.01 27.25
N ARG A 46 49.55 19.67 26.75
CA ARG A 46 49.48 20.47 25.52
C ARG A 46 49.13 19.62 24.30
N LYS A 47 49.72 18.44 24.16
CA LYS A 47 49.38 17.49 23.09
C LYS A 47 47.93 17.03 23.21
N LYS A 48 47.47 16.66 24.42
CA LYS A 48 46.08 16.28 24.67
C LYS A 48 45.11 17.41 24.33
N LEU A 49 45.39 18.64 24.75
CA LEU A 49 44.60 19.83 24.42
C LEU A 49 44.49 20.03 22.90
N TYR A 50 45.60 19.87 22.18
CA TYR A 50 45.61 20.00 20.73
C TYR A 50 44.72 18.95 20.05
N ILE A 51 44.85 17.67 20.43
CA ILE A 51 44.02 16.58 19.91
C ILE A 51 42.54 16.84 20.23
N LEU A 52 42.23 17.27 21.45
CA LEU A 52 40.85 17.53 21.87
C LEU A 52 40.25 18.70 21.09
N ALA A 53 41.02 19.77 20.87
CA ALA A 53 40.59 20.90 20.05
C ALA A 53 40.32 20.47 18.60
N GLN A 54 41.16 19.60 18.03
CA GLN A 54 40.93 19.05 16.69
C GLN A 54 39.65 18.20 16.63
N LYS A 55 39.40 17.34 17.61
CA LYS A 55 38.17 16.53 17.69
C LYS A 55 36.91 17.40 17.84
N ILE A 56 36.99 18.49 18.61
CA ILE A 56 35.86 19.42 18.73
C ILE A 56 35.54 20.06 17.38
N GLU A 57 36.56 20.44 16.61
CA GLU A 57 36.36 21.01 15.28
C GLU A 57 35.79 19.98 14.29
N GLU A 58 36.21 18.72 14.37
CA GLU A 58 35.65 17.61 13.61
C GLU A 58 34.16 17.39 13.95
N TYR A 59 33.82 17.26 15.23
CA TYR A 59 32.43 17.08 15.67
C TYR A 59 31.53 18.25 15.29
N ARG A 60 32.06 19.49 15.28
CA ARG A 60 31.29 20.65 14.79
C ARG A 60 30.97 20.54 13.31
N LYS A 61 31.93 20.08 12.49
CA LYS A 61 31.70 19.85 11.06
C LYS A 61 30.69 18.71 10.85
N ASP A 62 30.79 17.64 11.61
CA ASP A 62 29.84 16.54 11.55
C ASP A 62 28.43 16.97 11.96
N GLU A 63 28.33 17.80 13.00
CA GLU A 63 27.05 18.39 13.43
C GLU A 63 26.44 19.26 12.32
N ASP A 64 27.24 20.08 11.64
CA ASP A 64 26.77 20.91 10.52
C ASP A 64 26.35 20.05 9.30
N ASN A 65 27.09 18.98 9.02
CA ASN A 65 26.73 18.01 7.98
C ASN A 65 25.42 17.31 8.33
N LEU A 66 25.25 16.88 9.59
CA LEU A 66 24.04 16.22 10.05
C LEU A 66 22.83 17.16 10.01
N LYS A 67 22.98 18.41 10.47
CA LYS A 67 21.93 19.44 10.35
C LYS A 67 21.52 19.65 8.90
N THR A 68 22.49 19.71 7.99
CA THR A 68 22.23 19.87 6.56
C THR A 68 21.49 18.65 6.00
N ALA A 69 21.91 17.44 6.37
CA ALA A 69 21.24 16.20 5.96
C ALA A 69 19.80 16.13 6.48
N LEU A 70 19.56 16.51 7.75
CA LEU A 70 18.23 16.57 8.34
C LEU A 70 17.32 17.58 7.63
N LEU A 71 17.82 18.78 7.34
CA LEU A 71 17.06 19.79 6.61
C LEU A 71 16.72 19.33 5.18
N ASN A 72 17.66 18.65 4.51
CA ASN A 72 17.41 18.09 3.19
C ASN A 72 16.39 16.93 3.23
N ALA A 73 16.50 16.04 4.23
CA ALA A 73 15.54 14.97 4.44
C ALA A 73 14.13 15.52 4.73
N GLN A 74 14.01 16.56 5.56
CA GLN A 74 12.74 17.23 5.84
C GLN A 74 12.14 17.82 4.55
N ARG A 75 12.92 18.59 3.79
CA ARG A 75 12.45 19.15 2.50
C ARG A 75 12.03 18.07 1.52
N MET A 76 12.77 16.96 1.46
CA MET A 76 12.42 15.83 0.62
C MET A 76 11.10 15.19 1.07
N GLY A 77 10.90 15.01 2.38
CA GLY A 77 9.65 14.53 2.95
C GLY A 77 8.46 15.45 2.61
N GLU A 78 8.64 16.76 2.78
CA GLU A 78 7.64 17.77 2.42
C GLU A 78 7.29 17.73 0.92
N ASN A 79 8.30 17.62 0.05
CA ASN A 79 8.09 17.50 -1.39
C ASN A 79 7.33 16.22 -1.77
N VAL A 80 7.71 15.07 -1.19
CA VAL A 80 7.01 13.79 -1.42
C VAL A 80 5.55 13.89 -0.98
N ILE A 81 5.27 14.47 0.19
CA ILE A 81 3.90 14.68 0.67
C ILE A 81 3.13 15.61 -0.27
N HIS A 82 3.76 16.69 -0.74
CA HIS A 82 3.14 17.63 -1.66
C HIS A 82 2.80 16.97 -3.01
N GLU A 83 3.73 16.24 -3.61
CA GLU A 83 3.50 15.49 -4.85
C GLU A 83 2.43 14.42 -4.69
N ALA A 84 2.44 13.68 -3.58
CA ALA A 84 1.42 12.67 -3.30
C ALA A 84 0.02 13.29 -3.20
N LYS A 85 -0.11 14.44 -2.52
CA LYS A 85 -1.37 15.20 -2.45
C LYS A 85 -1.83 15.68 -3.82
N GLN A 86 -0.93 16.26 -4.62
CA GLN A 86 -1.27 16.69 -5.98
C GLN A 86 -1.73 15.53 -6.86
N LYS A 87 -1.01 14.39 -6.84
CA LYS A 87 -1.40 13.19 -7.57
C LYS A 87 -2.74 12.63 -7.10
N ALA A 88 -2.99 12.62 -5.79
CA ALA A 88 -4.27 12.19 -5.24
C ALA A 88 -5.41 13.09 -5.72
N GLU A 89 -5.23 14.42 -5.68
CA GLU A 89 -6.22 15.38 -6.21
C GLU A 89 -6.45 15.19 -7.70
N GLU A 90 -5.40 14.94 -8.49
CA GLU A 90 -5.52 14.66 -9.91
C GLU A 90 -6.30 13.37 -10.20
N ILE A 91 -6.02 12.30 -9.45
CA ILE A 91 -6.75 11.03 -9.56
C ILE A 91 -8.23 11.24 -9.23
N ILE A 92 -8.54 11.92 -8.13
CA ILE A 92 -9.92 12.22 -7.73
C ILE A 92 -10.62 13.05 -8.82
N ARG A 93 -9.94 14.06 -9.37
CA ARG A 93 -10.50 14.89 -10.44
C ARG A 93 -10.78 14.06 -11.69
N LYS A 94 -9.83 13.23 -12.13
CA LYS A 94 -10.00 12.34 -13.30
C LYS A 94 -11.14 11.35 -13.09
N ALA A 95 -11.22 10.75 -11.90
CA ALA A 95 -12.30 9.83 -11.54
C ALA A 95 -13.68 10.52 -11.57
N ARG A 96 -13.78 11.75 -11.05
CA ARG A 96 -15.02 12.54 -11.11
C ARG A 96 -15.44 12.85 -12.53
N ILE A 97 -14.52 13.35 -13.35
CA ILE A 97 -14.80 13.65 -14.78
C ILE A 97 -15.24 12.38 -15.51
N GLY A 98 -14.55 11.25 -15.27
CA GLY A 98 -14.93 9.97 -15.87
C GLY A 98 -16.30 9.48 -15.42
N ALA A 99 -16.62 9.61 -14.13
CA ALA A 99 -17.94 9.25 -13.60
C ALA A 99 -19.06 10.13 -14.17
N GLU A 100 -18.82 11.44 -14.29
CA GLU A 100 -19.75 12.38 -14.91
C GLU A 100 -19.97 12.04 -16.40
N ASP A 101 -18.90 11.70 -17.13
CA ASP A 101 -19.00 11.31 -18.54
C ASP A 101 -19.78 10.01 -18.74
N ILE A 102 -19.49 8.97 -17.94
CA ILE A 102 -20.23 7.70 -17.96
C ILE A 102 -21.71 7.96 -17.64
N THR A 103 -21.99 8.78 -16.63
CA THR A 103 -23.37 9.11 -16.24
C THR A 103 -24.08 9.84 -17.38
N ARG A 104 -23.44 10.81 -18.01
CA ARG A 104 -23.98 11.54 -19.16
C ARG A 104 -24.29 10.59 -20.33
N GLN A 105 -23.34 9.75 -20.71
CA GLN A 105 -23.51 8.78 -21.80
C GLN A 105 -24.66 7.81 -21.51
N ALA A 106 -24.78 7.32 -20.28
CA ALA A 106 -25.90 6.47 -19.88
C ALA A 106 -27.25 7.20 -19.99
N HIS A 107 -27.32 8.47 -19.58
CA HIS A 107 -28.55 9.26 -19.72
C HIS A 107 -28.92 9.51 -21.18
N GLU A 108 -27.93 9.80 -22.05
CA GLU A 108 -28.14 9.96 -23.49
C GLU A 108 -28.67 8.65 -24.11
N GLN A 109 -28.05 7.50 -23.80
CA GLN A 109 -28.51 6.20 -24.28
C GLN A 109 -29.94 5.88 -23.83
N VAL A 110 -30.27 6.13 -22.56
CA VAL A 110 -31.63 5.91 -22.04
C VAL A 110 -32.64 6.82 -22.75
N GLN A 111 -32.27 8.07 -23.05
CA GLN A 111 -33.15 8.97 -23.79
C GLN A 111 -33.39 8.47 -25.21
N ASP A 112 -32.33 8.07 -25.92
CA ASP A 112 -32.43 7.55 -27.29
C ASP A 112 -33.29 6.28 -27.34
N GLU A 113 -33.06 5.33 -26.43
CA GLU A 113 -33.83 4.09 -26.36
C GLU A 113 -35.30 4.35 -25.98
N THR A 114 -35.56 5.33 -25.11
CA THR A 114 -36.92 5.76 -24.77
C THR A 114 -37.64 6.35 -25.98
N LEU A 115 -36.96 7.15 -26.81
CA LEU A 115 -37.54 7.71 -28.03
C LEU A 115 -37.85 6.61 -29.06
N GLU A 116 -36.94 5.66 -29.28
CA GLU A 116 -37.18 4.52 -30.16
C GLU A 116 -38.32 3.63 -29.65
N TYR A 117 -38.39 3.36 -28.34
CA TYR A 117 -39.49 2.62 -27.75
C TYR A 117 -40.84 3.32 -28.00
N GLN A 118 -40.90 4.64 -27.83
CA GLN A 118 -42.12 5.40 -28.11
C GLN A 118 -42.50 5.35 -29.60
N ARG A 119 -41.53 5.41 -30.51
CA ARG A 119 -41.72 5.29 -31.96
C ARG A 119 -42.34 3.95 -32.33
N ILE A 120 -41.76 2.85 -31.85
CA ILE A 120 -42.24 1.49 -32.12
C ILE A 120 -43.62 1.27 -31.49
N SER A 121 -43.83 1.73 -30.25
CA SER A 121 -45.13 1.65 -29.57
C SER A 121 -46.24 2.36 -30.36
N ALA A 122 -45.96 3.54 -30.89
CA ALA A 122 -46.89 4.27 -31.76
C ALA A 122 -47.18 3.52 -33.07
N GLU A 123 -46.16 2.90 -33.68
CA GLU A 123 -46.32 2.07 -34.89
C GLU A 123 -47.19 0.84 -34.62
N VAL A 124 -46.99 0.15 -33.49
CA VAL A 124 -47.82 -0.98 -33.06
C VAL A 124 -49.26 -0.55 -32.82
N ALA A 125 -49.49 0.58 -32.15
CA ALA A 125 -50.83 1.12 -31.92
C ALA A 125 -51.54 1.48 -33.24
N ALA A 126 -50.82 2.08 -34.19
CA ALA A 126 -51.33 2.38 -35.53
C ALA A 126 -51.65 1.11 -36.32
N PHE A 127 -50.76 0.11 -36.31
CA PHE A 127 -50.98 -1.19 -36.94
C PHE A 127 -52.22 -1.88 -36.38
N LYS A 128 -52.36 -1.95 -35.05
CA LYS A 128 -53.56 -2.51 -34.40
C LYS A 128 -54.83 -1.81 -34.85
N THR A 129 -54.81 -0.48 -34.94
CA THR A 129 -55.96 0.31 -35.39
C THR A 129 -56.30 0.01 -36.85
N ASN A 130 -55.29 -0.07 -37.73
CA ASN A 130 -55.46 -0.39 -39.14
C ASN A 130 -56.06 -1.78 -39.35
N VAL A 131 -55.55 -2.79 -38.63
CA VAL A 131 -56.06 -4.17 -38.70
C VAL A 131 -57.51 -4.25 -38.20
N LEU A 132 -57.82 -3.60 -37.08
CA LEU A 132 -59.20 -3.57 -36.57
C LEU A 132 -60.16 -2.89 -37.54
N ASN A 133 -59.72 -1.81 -38.21
CA ASN A 133 -60.54 -1.15 -39.22
C ASN A 133 -60.76 -2.02 -40.46
N LEU A 134 -59.73 -2.74 -40.92
CA LEU A 134 -59.86 -3.69 -42.03
C LEU A 134 -60.87 -4.80 -41.70
N TYR A 135 -60.81 -5.38 -40.49
CA TYR A 135 -61.79 -6.37 -40.05
C TYR A 135 -63.21 -5.82 -40.01
N ARG A 136 -63.41 -4.60 -39.51
CA ARG A 136 -64.73 -3.94 -39.54
C ARG A 136 -65.26 -3.78 -40.96
N GLN A 137 -64.42 -3.33 -41.89
CA GLN A 137 -64.78 -3.22 -43.31
C GLN A 137 -65.14 -4.58 -43.93
N HIS A 138 -64.38 -5.64 -43.61
CA HIS A 138 -64.70 -6.99 -44.09
C HIS A 138 -66.04 -7.50 -43.55
N ILE A 139 -66.31 -7.30 -42.26
CA ILE A 139 -67.61 -7.68 -41.65
C ILE A 139 -68.76 -6.92 -42.31
N GLU A 140 -68.59 -5.62 -42.56
CA GLU A 140 -69.58 -4.80 -43.26
C GLU A 140 -69.82 -5.30 -44.72
N SER A 141 -68.75 -5.65 -45.44
CA SER A 141 -68.85 -6.25 -46.78
C SER A 141 -69.58 -7.61 -46.78
N LEU A 142 -69.36 -8.44 -45.76
CA LEU A 142 -70.07 -9.71 -45.59
C LEU A 142 -71.54 -9.51 -45.24
N SER A 143 -71.87 -8.49 -44.44
CA SER A 143 -73.25 -8.17 -44.08
C SER A 143 -74.06 -7.52 -45.21
N THR A 144 -73.40 -7.03 -46.26
CA THR A 144 -74.05 -6.41 -47.44
C THR A 144 -74.20 -7.38 -48.61
N LEU A 145 -73.58 -8.57 -48.54
CA LEU A 145 -73.88 -9.67 -49.44
C LEU A 145 -75.23 -10.27 -49.02
N PRO A 146 -76.22 -10.37 -49.94
CA PRO A 146 -77.49 -11.00 -49.61
C PRO A 146 -77.24 -12.46 -49.26
N GLY A 147 -77.36 -12.80 -47.98
CA GLY A 147 -77.49 -14.18 -47.55
C GLY A 147 -78.78 -14.74 -48.12
N HIS A 148 -78.68 -15.84 -48.87
CA HIS A 148 -79.79 -16.77 -48.95
C HIS A 148 -80.10 -17.20 -47.52
N GLU A 149 -81.28 -16.81 -47.04
CA GLU A 149 -81.89 -17.41 -45.87
C GLU A 149 -82.23 -18.85 -46.26
N ASP A 150 -81.27 -19.77 -46.11
CA ASP A 150 -81.63 -21.18 -45.99
C ASP A 150 -82.28 -21.35 -44.62
N GLU A 151 -83.61 -21.32 -44.65
CA GLU A 151 -84.49 -21.78 -43.58
C GLU A 151 -83.98 -23.13 -43.07
N VAL A 152 -83.52 -23.17 -41.81
CA VAL A 152 -83.38 -24.44 -41.08
C VAL A 152 -84.56 -24.53 -40.12
N PRO A 153 -85.52 -25.45 -40.37
CA PRO A 153 -86.69 -25.63 -39.53
C PRO A 153 -86.32 -26.07 -38.11
N ALA A 154 -87.02 -25.50 -37.13
CA ALA A 154 -87.08 -26.02 -35.77
C ALA A 154 -87.95 -27.27 -35.71
N GLU A 155 -87.37 -28.43 -35.40
CA GLU A 155 -87.95 -29.67 -34.82
C GLU A 155 -86.73 -30.59 -34.55
N LYS A 156 -86.52 -31.30 -33.43
CA LYS A 156 -87.33 -31.79 -32.31
C LYS A 156 -86.38 -32.19 -31.16
N GLU A 157 -86.95 -32.28 -29.96
CA GLU A 157 -86.40 -32.93 -28.76
C GLU A 157 -86.00 -34.39 -29.03
N GLU A 158 -84.81 -34.79 -28.55
CA GLU A 158 -84.52 -36.15 -28.05
C GLU A 158 -83.52 -36.05 -26.88
N GLU A 159 -84.00 -36.23 -25.65
CA GLU A 159 -83.20 -36.81 -24.54
C GLU A 159 -83.50 -38.32 -24.48
N PRO A 160 -82.81 -39.19 -23.70
CA PRO A 160 -81.47 -39.13 -23.07
C PRO A 160 -80.63 -40.41 -23.36
N VAL A 161 -79.29 -40.40 -23.26
CA VAL A 161 -78.53 -41.65 -23.02
C VAL A 161 -77.31 -41.42 -22.11
N GLN A 162 -77.20 -42.34 -21.15
CA GLN A 162 -76.30 -42.42 -20.01
C GLN A 162 -74.81 -42.57 -20.35
N SER A 163 -73.99 -42.19 -19.35
CA SER A 163 -72.57 -42.44 -19.10
C SER A 163 -72.03 -43.79 -19.61
N PRO A 164 -70.72 -43.87 -19.88
CA PRO A 164 -69.94 -44.78 -19.02
C PRO A 164 -68.75 -44.13 -18.31
N GLU A 165 -68.65 -44.54 -17.05
CA GLU A 165 -67.52 -44.49 -16.12
C GLU A 165 -66.15 -44.85 -16.72
N GLU A 166 -65.13 -44.28 -16.08
CA GLU A 166 -63.68 -44.51 -16.13
C GLU A 166 -63.22 -45.96 -16.40
N PRO A 167 -61.95 -46.12 -16.86
CA PRO A 167 -61.03 -46.72 -15.90
C PRO A 167 -59.65 -46.05 -15.87
N ALA A 168 -59.21 -45.79 -14.64
CA ALA A 168 -57.81 -45.77 -14.25
C ALA A 168 -57.15 -47.15 -14.50
N VAL A 169 -55.88 -47.15 -14.93
CA VAL A 169 -54.73 -48.02 -14.50
C VAL A 169 -53.61 -47.98 -15.56
N PRO A 170 -52.33 -48.35 -15.28
CA PRO A 170 -51.63 -48.52 -13.99
C PRO A 170 -50.19 -47.95 -13.96
N ALA A 171 -49.61 -47.97 -12.77
CA ALA A 171 -48.17 -48.02 -12.55
C ALA A 171 -47.51 -49.19 -13.31
N ALA A 172 -46.35 -48.95 -13.92
CA ALA A 172 -45.41 -49.99 -14.30
C ALA A 172 -44.06 -49.69 -13.64
N GLN A 173 -43.60 -50.67 -12.87
CA GLN A 173 -42.36 -50.70 -12.10
C GLN A 173 -41.11 -50.89 -13.00
N GLU A 174 -39.98 -50.55 -12.40
CA GLU A 174 -38.57 -50.71 -12.80
C GLU A 174 -38.17 -52.02 -13.51
N PRO A 175 -36.93 -52.06 -14.02
CA PRO A 175 -36.00 -52.96 -13.33
C PRO A 175 -34.63 -52.33 -13.00
N ALA A 176 -34.27 -52.49 -11.72
CA ALA A 176 -32.99 -52.96 -11.17
C ALA A 176 -31.66 -52.72 -11.93
N ALA A 177 -30.81 -51.94 -11.24
CA ALA A 177 -29.44 -52.26 -10.81
C ALA A 177 -28.33 -52.63 -11.83
N ALA A 178 -27.35 -51.72 -11.94
CA ALA A 178 -25.90 -51.99 -12.04
C ALA A 178 -25.17 -50.69 -11.59
N GLU A 179 -24.80 -50.56 -10.32
CA GLU A 179 -23.45 -50.81 -9.74
C GLU A 179 -22.34 -49.79 -10.11
N MET A 180 -21.85 -49.10 -9.07
CA MET A 180 -20.46 -48.60 -8.84
C MET A 180 -19.96 -47.39 -9.65
N ASP A 181 -19.75 -46.24 -9.01
CA ASP A 181 -18.44 -45.87 -8.45
C ASP A 181 -18.49 -44.50 -7.72
N GLU A 182 -17.87 -44.44 -6.55
CA GLU A 182 -17.48 -43.20 -5.85
C GLU A 182 -16.06 -42.87 -6.35
N PRO A 183 -15.66 -41.59 -6.58
CA PRO A 183 -15.06 -40.88 -5.45
C PRO A 183 -15.17 -39.33 -5.48
N ALA A 184 -14.92 -38.77 -4.29
CA ALA A 184 -14.20 -37.51 -4.02
C ALA A 184 -14.91 -36.14 -4.15
N GLN A 185 -15.19 -35.60 -2.97
CA GLN A 185 -15.13 -34.16 -2.59
C GLN A 185 -13.80 -33.48 -3.05
N PRO A 186 -13.72 -32.12 -3.22
CA PRO A 186 -13.98 -31.18 -2.12
C PRO A 186 -14.67 -29.85 -2.46
N ALA A 187 -15.11 -29.22 -1.37
CA ALA A 187 -15.73 -27.93 -1.23
C ALA A 187 -14.98 -26.78 -1.93
N GLN A 188 -15.75 -25.81 -2.44
CA GLN A 188 -15.29 -24.43 -2.55
C GLN A 188 -16.34 -23.49 -1.93
N GLN A 189 -15.83 -22.71 -0.98
CA GLN A 189 -16.48 -21.67 -0.23
C GLN A 189 -16.79 -20.49 -1.15
N GLU A 190 -18.06 -20.08 -1.22
CA GLU A 190 -18.39 -18.70 -1.53
C GLU A 190 -18.25 -17.88 -0.25
N THR A 191 -17.19 -17.09 -0.13
CA THR A 191 -17.17 -15.95 0.80
C THR A 191 -17.42 -14.69 -0.01
N SER A 192 -18.66 -14.20 0.01
CA SER A 192 -18.97 -12.83 -0.36
C SER A 192 -18.83 -11.98 0.91
N PRO A 193 -17.93 -10.98 0.95
CA PRO A 193 -17.79 -10.12 2.11
C PRO A 193 -18.78 -8.98 1.93
N TRP A 194 -19.83 -8.88 2.74
CA TRP A 194 -20.48 -7.62 3.17
C TRP A 194 -21.71 -8.00 4.00
N THR A 195 -21.50 -8.22 5.30
CA THR A 195 -22.58 -8.12 6.29
C THR A 195 -22.11 -7.21 7.41
N ALA A 196 -22.68 -6.01 7.38
CA ALA A 196 -23.10 -5.15 8.49
C ALA A 196 -22.42 -5.36 9.86
N VAL A 197 -21.66 -4.35 10.30
CA VAL A 197 -21.49 -4.09 11.72
C VAL A 197 -22.40 -2.91 12.09
N SER A 198 -23.38 -3.21 12.94
CA SER A 198 -24.14 -2.22 13.69
C SER A 198 -24.09 -2.63 15.16
N GLY A 199 -23.51 -1.77 15.99
CA GLY A 199 -23.69 -1.74 17.45
C GLY A 199 -22.53 -2.30 18.27
N VAL A 200 -21.68 -1.40 18.77
CA VAL A 200 -21.42 -1.23 20.21
C VAL A 200 -20.76 0.15 20.39
N SER A 201 -21.50 1.01 21.07
CA SER A 201 -21.00 2.18 21.79
C SER A 201 -20.28 1.73 23.06
N GLU A 202 -19.32 2.55 23.50
CA GLU A 202 -18.73 2.61 24.84
C GLU A 202 -17.36 1.93 24.98
N THR A 203 -16.30 2.71 24.73
CA THR A 203 -15.05 2.64 25.49
C THR A 203 -14.57 4.05 25.79
N GLN A 204 -14.25 4.22 27.07
CA GLN A 204 -13.82 5.43 27.75
C GLN A 204 -12.47 5.95 27.25
N ASP A 205 -12.27 7.23 27.53
CA ASP A 205 -11.03 7.99 27.45
C ASP A 205 -9.80 7.19 27.92
N GLU A 206 -8.81 7.03 27.04
CA GLU A 206 -7.39 7.08 27.42
C GLU A 206 -6.62 7.80 26.29
N GLU A 207 -5.94 8.87 26.68
CA GLU A 207 -5.04 9.67 25.87
C GLU A 207 -3.75 8.88 25.60
N GLU A 208 -3.38 8.63 24.34
CA GLU A 208 -2.00 8.29 23.98
C GLU A 208 -1.42 9.34 23.05
N ASP A 209 -0.69 10.24 23.70
CA ASP A 209 0.28 11.18 23.19
C ASP A 209 1.31 10.45 22.29
N PHE A 210 1.16 10.61 20.97
CA PHE A 210 2.12 10.07 19.99
C PHE A 210 3.35 10.99 19.89
N GLY A 211 4.01 11.19 21.02
CA GLY A 211 5.27 11.91 21.18
C GLY A 211 6.40 10.92 21.48
N ALA A 212 6.72 10.03 20.54
CA ALA A 212 7.90 9.19 20.68
C ALA A 212 9.17 10.05 20.51
N GLU A 213 9.76 10.44 21.64
CA GLU A 213 11.12 10.98 21.71
C GLU A 213 12.08 10.01 21.00
N ILE A 214 12.77 10.52 19.98
CA ILE A 214 13.86 9.79 19.35
C ILE A 214 15.04 9.83 20.32
N ASP A 215 15.26 8.73 21.04
CA ASP A 215 16.41 8.54 21.93
C ASP A 215 17.69 8.32 21.10
N PHE A 216 18.43 9.40 20.87
CA PHE A 216 19.70 9.41 20.12
C PHE A 216 20.87 8.73 20.87
N THR A 217 20.68 8.24 22.10
CA THR A 217 21.78 7.64 22.87
C THR A 217 22.20 6.25 22.37
N ASN A 218 21.32 5.55 21.65
CA ASN A 218 21.56 4.17 21.20
C ASN A 218 22.08 4.03 19.76
N LEU A 219 22.36 5.13 19.04
CA LEU A 219 22.89 5.05 17.66
C LEU A 219 24.43 4.95 17.59
N MET A 220 25.13 5.08 18.72
CA MET A 220 26.60 5.10 18.78
C MET A 220 27.26 3.76 19.12
N ASP A 221 26.47 2.70 19.39
CA ASP A 221 27.00 1.37 19.71
C ASP A 221 26.65 0.35 18.61
N ALA A 222 27.18 0.59 17.41
CA ALA A 222 27.21 -0.43 16.37
C ALA A 222 28.44 -1.33 16.61
N PRO A 223 28.27 -2.66 16.78
CA PRO A 223 29.42 -3.55 16.88
C PRO A 223 30.22 -3.49 15.58
N ALA A 224 31.55 -3.45 15.71
CA ALA A 224 32.50 -3.43 14.59
C ALA A 224 32.11 -4.49 13.53
N ALA A 225 32.11 -4.07 12.27
CA ALA A 225 31.79 -4.91 11.13
C ALA A 225 32.61 -6.22 11.15
N PRO A 226 32.02 -7.39 10.87
CA PRO A 226 32.78 -8.62 10.74
C PRO A 226 33.71 -8.50 9.52
N GLU A 227 34.96 -8.94 9.70
CA GLU A 227 36.01 -8.98 8.68
C GLU A 227 35.52 -9.73 7.43
N GLU A 228 35.78 -9.15 6.25
CA GLU A 228 35.47 -9.73 4.94
C GLU A 228 36.23 -11.05 4.74
N GLU A 229 35.51 -12.17 4.69
CA GLU A 229 36.03 -13.41 4.11
C GLU A 229 36.05 -13.29 2.56
N PRO A 230 37.06 -13.84 1.87
CA PRO A 230 37.12 -13.76 0.42
C PRO A 230 35.97 -14.58 -0.20
N ALA A 231 35.16 -13.93 -1.03
CA ALA A 231 34.06 -14.54 -1.75
C ALA A 231 34.51 -15.78 -2.54
N GLU A 232 33.96 -16.95 -2.21
CA GLU A 232 34.02 -18.12 -3.07
C GLU A 232 33.13 -17.86 -4.31
N GLU A 233 33.73 -17.97 -5.50
CA GLU A 233 33.05 -17.82 -6.78
C GLU A 233 32.06 -18.98 -7.00
N GLU A 234 30.77 -18.73 -6.86
CA GLU A 234 29.75 -19.65 -7.35
C GLU A 234 29.67 -19.59 -8.89
N PRO A 235 29.56 -20.74 -9.60
CA PRO A 235 29.48 -20.74 -11.05
C PRO A 235 28.16 -20.12 -11.51
N SER A 236 28.26 -19.09 -12.35
CA SER A 236 27.11 -18.37 -12.89
C SER A 236 26.14 -19.31 -13.63
N VAL A 237 24.86 -19.25 -13.28
CA VAL A 237 23.73 -19.99 -13.91
C VAL A 237 23.45 -19.51 -15.35
N PHE A 238 24.32 -18.69 -15.94
CA PHE A 238 24.09 -17.99 -17.20
C PHE A 238 25.02 -18.42 -18.35
N ASP A 239 25.62 -19.60 -18.28
CA ASP A 239 26.47 -20.15 -19.35
C ASP A 239 25.69 -21.06 -20.34
N GLY A 240 24.36 -21.05 -20.27
CA GLY A 240 23.48 -21.94 -21.05
C GLY A 240 22.86 -21.34 -22.32
N PHE A 241 22.99 -20.04 -22.58
CA PHE A 241 22.32 -19.40 -23.72
C PHE A 241 23.30 -19.09 -24.85
N GLN A 242 23.74 -20.14 -25.57
CA GLN A 242 24.41 -19.95 -26.85
C GLN A 242 23.41 -19.39 -27.88
N GLY A 243 23.72 -18.21 -28.38
CA GLY A 243 22.84 -17.37 -29.19
C GLY A 243 22.27 -18.03 -30.44
N ILE A 244 21.03 -17.66 -30.74
CA ILE A 244 20.40 -17.84 -32.04
C ILE A 244 21.14 -16.94 -33.04
N LYS A 245 21.87 -17.55 -33.98
CA LYS A 245 22.46 -16.84 -35.11
C LYS A 245 21.38 -16.58 -36.16
N PHE A 246 21.05 -15.31 -36.39
CA PHE A 246 20.36 -14.90 -37.62
C PHE A 246 21.40 -14.86 -38.74
N SER A 247 21.12 -15.58 -39.83
CA SER A 247 21.92 -15.54 -41.07
C SER A 247 21.38 -14.43 -41.97
N ASP A 248 22.30 -13.80 -42.72
CA ASP A 248 22.16 -12.68 -43.68
C ASP A 248 20.85 -12.63 -44.48
#